data_AF-A0A7V2EF15-F1
#
_entry.id   AF-A0A7V2EF15-F1
#
_cell.length_a   1.000
_cell.length_b   1.000
_cell.length_c   1.000
_cell.angle_alpha   90.00
_cell.angle_beta   90.00
_cell.angle_gamma   90.00
#
_symmetry.space_group_name_H-M   'P 1'
#
loop_
_entity.id
_entity.type
_entity.pdbx_description
1 polymer ?
#
loop_
_entity_poly.entity_id
_entity_poly.type
_entity_poly.pdbx_seq_one_letter_code
_entity_poly.pdbx_strand_id
1 'polypeptide(L)'
;MQSLVPAHGGKLVNLLVTPERAQELKAASLNFPSWDLTPRQLCDLELLLNGGFSPLQGFMTSEEYKAVLQSMRLPSGLLWPIPIVLDVSEELASQLAPGKPLALRDPEGVCLAVLHVQDIWR
;
A
#
# COMPACT_ATOMS: atom_id res chain seq x y z
N MET A 1 25.75 -21.49 -15.06
CA MET A 1 24.91 -20.27 -15.13
C MET A 1 24.29 -20.07 -13.77
N GLN A 2 24.61 -18.99 -13.08
CA GLN A 2 24.05 -18.71 -11.76
C GLN A 2 22.69 -18.03 -11.97
N SER A 3 21.62 -18.61 -11.41
CA SER A 3 20.28 -18.05 -11.48
C SER A 3 20.19 -16.78 -10.64
N LEU A 4 19.39 -15.81 -11.09
CA LEU A 4 19.09 -14.60 -10.31
C LEU A 4 18.48 -14.98 -8.95
N VAL A 5 18.77 -14.17 -7.93
CA VAL A 5 18.17 -14.32 -6.60
C VAL A 5 16.66 -14.05 -6.72
N PRO A 6 15.78 -14.92 -6.19
CA PRO A 6 14.35 -14.68 -6.22
C PRO A 6 13.97 -13.48 -5.34
N ALA A 7 12.83 -12.86 -5.64
CA ALA A 7 12.26 -11.83 -4.76
C ALA A 7 12.00 -12.39 -3.36
N HIS A 8 12.03 -11.52 -2.35
CA HIS A 8 11.70 -11.91 -0.97
C HIS A 8 10.27 -12.45 -0.88
N GLY A 9 10.08 -13.55 -0.16
CA GLY A 9 8.84 -14.33 -0.18
C GLY A 9 8.65 -15.22 -1.42
N GLY A 10 9.65 -15.29 -2.31
CA GLY A 10 9.70 -16.22 -3.45
C GLY A 10 9.06 -15.72 -4.74
N LYS A 11 8.28 -14.65 -4.70
CA LYS A 11 7.60 -14.08 -5.87
C LYS A 11 7.54 -12.56 -5.78
N LEU A 12 7.85 -11.89 -6.90
CA LEU A 12 7.69 -10.44 -7.02
C LEU A 12 6.19 -10.10 -7.02
N VAL A 13 5.79 -9.19 -6.14
CA VAL A 13 4.45 -8.60 -6.12
C VAL A 13 4.45 -7.40 -7.05
N ASN A 14 3.59 -7.38 -8.06
CA ASN A 14 3.39 -6.22 -8.93
C ASN A 14 1.95 -5.76 -8.77
N LEU A 15 1.76 -4.52 -8.28
CA LEU A 15 0.45 -3.95 -8.03
C LEU A 15 -0.01 -3.01 -9.17
N LEU A 16 0.81 -2.86 -10.23
CA LEU A 16 0.38 -2.16 -11.43
C LEU A 16 -0.70 -2.96 -12.14
N VAL A 17 -1.85 -2.33 -12.33
CA VAL A 17 -2.98 -2.90 -13.05
C VAL A 17 -2.83 -2.72 -14.56
N THR A 18 -3.66 -3.42 -15.34
CA THR A 18 -3.68 -3.21 -16.79
C THR A 18 -4.15 -1.78 -17.15
N PRO A 19 -3.79 -1.26 -18.33
CA PRO A 19 -4.22 0.08 -18.76
C PRO A 19 -5.74 0.27 -18.71
N GLU A 20 -6.51 -0.75 -19.08
CA GLU A 20 -7.99 -0.72 -19.06
C GLU A 20 -8.49 -0.56 -17.62
N ARG A 21 -7.94 -1.36 -16.69
CA ARG A 21 -8.28 -1.28 -15.28
C ARG A 21 -7.84 0.05 -14.65
N ALA A 22 -6.71 0.60 -15.08
CA ALA A 22 -6.25 1.91 -14.64
C ALA A 22 -7.24 3.02 -15.03
N GLN A 23 -7.81 2.97 -16.25
CA GLN A 23 -8.83 3.92 -16.70
C GLN A 23 -10.12 3.79 -15.88
N GLU A 24 -10.58 2.56 -15.62
CA GLU A 24 -11.75 2.32 -14.77
C GLU A 24 -11.55 2.88 -13.35
N LEU A 25 -10.41 2.60 -12.73
CA LEU A 25 -10.08 3.09 -11.39
C LEU A 25 -9.97 4.62 -11.37
N LYS A 26 -9.37 5.22 -12.41
CA LYS A 26 -9.25 6.68 -12.53
C LYS A 26 -10.62 7.36 -12.68
N ALA A 27 -11.55 6.77 -13.41
CA ALA A 27 -12.92 7.28 -13.52
C ALA A 27 -13.68 7.12 -12.20
N ALA A 28 -13.58 5.96 -11.56
CA ALA A 28 -14.25 5.69 -10.29
C ALA A 28 -13.72 6.55 -9.13
N SER A 29 -12.41 6.87 -9.13
CA SER A 29 -11.75 7.64 -8.07
C SER A 29 -12.19 9.09 -7.95
N LEU A 30 -12.95 9.61 -8.92
CA LEU A 30 -13.62 10.91 -8.83
C LEU A 30 -14.67 10.94 -7.71
N ASN A 31 -15.21 9.79 -7.32
CA ASN A 31 -16.25 9.66 -6.29
C ASN A 31 -15.72 9.09 -4.97
N PHE A 32 -14.40 8.88 -4.84
CA PHE A 32 -13.81 8.34 -3.62
C PHE A 32 -13.31 9.48 -2.73
N PRO A 33 -13.29 9.29 -1.40
CA PRO A 33 -12.39 10.06 -0.55
C PRO A 33 -10.97 9.99 -1.13
N SER A 34 -10.20 11.06 -0.96
CA SER A 34 -8.82 11.11 -1.46
C SER A 34 -7.84 11.59 -0.41
N TRP A 35 -6.60 11.13 -0.57
CA TRP A 35 -5.46 11.55 0.23
C TRP A 35 -4.32 11.97 -0.70
N ASP A 36 -3.83 13.18 -0.51
CA ASP A 36 -2.65 13.69 -1.20
C ASP A 36 -1.42 13.23 -0.42
N LEU A 37 -0.59 12.43 -1.07
CA LEU A 37 0.53 11.75 -0.43
C LEU A 37 1.66 12.73 -0.12
N THR A 38 2.27 12.55 1.06
CA THR A 38 3.54 13.22 1.36
C THR A 38 4.69 12.64 0.51
N PRO A 39 5.82 13.37 0.34
CA PRO A 39 6.98 12.84 -0.38
C PRO A 39 7.48 11.49 0.15
N ARG A 40 7.41 11.28 1.47
CA ARG A 40 7.78 9.98 2.07
C ARG A 40 6.80 8.88 1.67
N GLN A 41 5.51 9.15 1.76
CA GLN A 41 4.46 8.17 1.43
C GLN A 41 4.47 7.82 -0.07
N LEU A 42 4.86 8.75 -0.95
CA LEU A 42 5.08 8.48 -2.37
C LEU A 42 6.19 7.46 -2.59
N CYS A 43 7.33 7.58 -1.88
CA CYS A 43 8.40 6.59 -1.97
C CYS A 43 7.93 5.19 -1.52
N ASP A 44 7.19 5.12 -0.41
CA ASP A 44 6.65 3.84 0.08
C ASP A 44 5.65 3.25 -0.92
N LEU A 45 4.77 4.08 -1.49
CA LEU A 45 3.82 3.65 -2.52
C LEU A 45 4.55 3.13 -3.77
N GLU A 46 5.58 3.83 -4.26
CA GLU A 46 6.34 3.39 -5.44
C GLU A 46 6.97 2.01 -5.24
N LEU A 47 7.58 1.77 -4.07
CA LEU A 47 8.19 0.48 -3.72
C LEU A 47 7.16 -0.64 -3.53
N LEU A 48 5.95 -0.32 -3.08
CA LEU A 48 4.82 -1.26 -3.07
C LEU A 48 4.38 -1.60 -4.49
N LEU A 49 4.22 -0.58 -5.35
CA LEU A 49 3.67 -0.74 -6.70
C LEU A 49 4.58 -1.60 -7.59
N ASN A 50 5.89 -1.36 -7.55
CA ASN A 50 6.87 -2.04 -8.39
C ASN A 50 7.41 -3.36 -7.81
N GLY A 51 7.03 -3.71 -6.57
CA GLY A 51 7.45 -4.93 -5.90
C GLY A 51 8.76 -4.87 -5.14
N GLY A 52 9.38 -3.69 -5.01
CA GLY A 52 10.53 -3.46 -4.14
C GLY A 52 10.28 -3.88 -2.69
N PHE A 53 9.01 -3.84 -2.26
CA PHE A 53 8.57 -4.33 -0.96
C PHE A 53 7.93 -5.72 -0.93
N SER A 54 8.17 -6.56 -1.95
CA SER A 54 7.74 -7.97 -1.89
C SER A 54 8.19 -8.60 -0.57
N PRO A 55 7.32 -9.30 0.17
CA PRO A 55 6.02 -9.84 -0.24
C PRO A 55 4.80 -8.95 0.07
N LEU A 56 4.98 -7.69 0.49
CA LEU A 56 3.86 -6.81 0.83
C LEU A 56 2.98 -6.56 -0.39
N GLN A 57 1.66 -6.54 -0.14
CA GLN A 57 0.62 -6.30 -1.17
C GLN A 57 -0.09 -4.95 -0.98
N GLY A 58 0.40 -4.14 -0.05
CA GLY A 58 -0.15 -2.84 0.34
C GLY A 58 0.51 -2.35 1.63
N PHE A 59 -0.01 -1.25 2.15
CA PHE A 59 0.33 -0.80 3.50
C PHE A 59 -0.15 -1.84 4.53
N MET A 60 0.62 -2.01 5.60
CA MET A 60 0.36 -3.00 6.65
C MET A 60 -0.91 -2.69 7.41
N THR A 61 -1.65 -3.74 7.78
CA THR A 61 -2.72 -3.72 8.78
C THR A 61 -2.17 -3.53 10.21
N SER A 62 -3.05 -3.30 11.19
CA SER A 62 -2.62 -3.20 12.59
C SER A 62 -2.00 -4.50 13.12
N GLU A 63 -2.45 -5.66 12.63
CA GLU A 63 -1.91 -6.97 12.98
C GLU A 63 -0.47 -7.13 12.46
N GLU A 64 -0.26 -6.87 11.16
CA GLU A 64 1.06 -6.94 10.53
C GLU A 64 2.04 -5.95 11.17
N TYR A 65 1.58 -4.73 11.45
CA TYR A 65 2.35 -3.72 12.16
C TYR A 65 2.84 -4.22 13.52
N LYS A 66 1.93 -4.78 14.34
CA LYS A 66 2.27 -5.31 15.67
C LYS A 66 3.23 -6.50 15.57
N ALA A 67 3.03 -7.41 14.61
CA ALA A 67 3.91 -8.55 14.40
C ALA A 67 5.36 -8.10 14.06
N VAL A 68 5.50 -7.10 13.19
CA VAL A 68 6.79 -6.51 12.82
C VAL A 68 7.46 -5.85 14.02
N LEU A 69 6.73 -5.07 14.82
CA LEU A 69 7.30 -4.45 16.02
C LEU A 69 7.78 -5.48 17.06
N GLN A 70 7.01 -6.56 17.25
CA GLN A 70 7.30 -7.54 18.30
C GLN A 70 8.41 -8.53 17.90
N SER A 71 8.45 -8.91 16.62
CA SER A 71 9.25 -10.06 16.18
C SER A 71 10.09 -9.81 14.93
N MET A 72 10.02 -8.59 14.36
CA MET A 72 10.62 -8.24 13.06
C MET A 72 10.20 -9.21 11.94
N ARG A 73 8.97 -9.72 12.01
CA ARG A 73 8.42 -10.67 11.04
C ARG A 73 7.00 -10.31 10.67
N LEU A 74 6.63 -10.61 9.44
CA LEU A 74 5.24 -10.64 9.00
C LEU A 74 4.50 -11.80 9.68
N PRO A 75 3.15 -11.79 9.73
CA PRO A 75 2.37 -12.92 10.24
C PRO A 75 2.68 -14.26 9.55
N SER A 76 3.16 -14.23 8.30
CA SER A 76 3.66 -15.41 7.58
C SER A 76 4.98 -15.99 8.12
N GLY A 77 5.63 -15.32 9.07
CA GLY A 77 6.94 -15.67 9.62
C GLY A 77 8.13 -15.12 8.82
N LEU A 78 7.90 -14.49 7.66
CA LEU A 78 8.98 -13.89 6.86
C LEU A 78 9.60 -12.69 7.58
N LEU A 79 10.94 -12.60 7.54
CA LEU A 79 11.68 -11.47 8.11
C LEU A 79 11.25 -10.17 7.44
N TRP A 80 10.86 -9.18 8.24
CA TRP A 80 10.52 -7.85 7.80
C TRP A 80 10.72 -6.85 8.96
N PRO A 81 11.76 -6.01 8.93
CA PRO A 81 12.18 -5.28 10.13
C PRO A 81 11.54 -3.90 10.32
N ILE A 82 10.91 -3.32 9.29
CA ILE A 82 10.45 -1.92 9.31
C ILE A 82 8.97 -1.85 8.93
N PRO A 83 8.08 -1.29 9.78
CA PRO A 83 6.68 -1.13 9.42
C PRO A 83 6.47 -0.19 8.25
N ILE A 84 5.61 -0.58 7.30
CA ILE A 84 5.20 0.23 6.15
C ILE A 84 3.71 0.54 6.31
N VAL A 85 3.39 1.75 6.73
CA VAL A 85 2.03 2.19 7.07
C VAL A 85 1.69 3.50 6.37
N LEU A 86 0.41 3.74 6.12
CA LEU A 86 -0.10 5.00 5.60
C LEU A 86 -0.79 5.76 6.73
N ASP A 87 -0.10 6.75 7.28
CA ASP A 87 -0.66 7.69 8.24
C ASP A 87 -1.49 8.77 7.54
N VAL A 88 -2.66 9.07 8.09
CA VAL A 88 -3.59 10.09 7.58
C VAL A 88 -4.09 10.95 8.74
N SER A 89 -4.72 12.08 8.42
CA SER A 89 -5.33 12.94 9.46
C SER A 89 -6.55 12.27 10.10
N GLU A 90 -6.91 12.68 11.31
CA GLU A 90 -8.10 12.17 12.01
C GLU A 90 -9.39 12.51 11.26
N GLU A 91 -9.42 13.67 10.60
CA GLU A 91 -10.54 14.11 9.77
C GLU A 91 -10.76 13.17 8.59
N LEU A 92 -9.69 12.75 7.89
CA LEU A 92 -9.83 11.76 6.82
C LEU A 92 -10.18 10.38 7.39
N ALA A 93 -9.48 9.93 8.44
CA ALA A 93 -9.71 8.61 9.04
C ALA A 93 -11.18 8.41 9.46
N SER A 94 -11.83 9.46 9.97
CA SER A 94 -13.25 9.42 10.37
C SER A 94 -14.24 9.17 9.22
N GLN A 95 -13.80 9.36 7.97
CA GLN A 95 -14.60 9.16 6.76
C GLN A 95 -14.36 7.79 6.09
N LEU A 96 -13.37 7.05 6.57
CA LEU A 96 -12.97 5.77 5.99
C LEU A 96 -13.68 4.61 6.70
N ALA A 97 -13.83 3.50 5.98
CA ALA A 97 -14.32 2.25 6.54
C ALA A 97 -13.66 1.05 5.84
N PRO A 98 -13.44 -0.08 6.54
CA PRO A 98 -12.97 -1.30 5.92
C PRO A 98 -13.81 -1.72 4.70
N GLY A 99 -13.14 -2.19 3.66
CA GLY A 99 -13.71 -2.55 2.36
C GLY A 99 -14.02 -1.37 1.43
N LYS A 100 -13.84 -0.11 1.88
CA LYS A 100 -14.05 1.07 1.03
C LYS A 100 -12.77 1.51 0.32
N PRO A 101 -12.90 2.11 -0.88
CA PRO A 101 -11.76 2.64 -1.61
C PRO A 101 -11.35 4.03 -1.11
N LEU A 102 -10.05 4.29 -1.14
CA LEU A 102 -9.41 5.58 -0.94
C LEU A 102 -8.53 5.87 -2.16
N ALA A 103 -8.72 7.02 -2.80
CA ALA A 103 -7.86 7.46 -3.89
C ALA A 103 -6.56 8.07 -3.31
N LEU A 104 -5.41 7.56 -3.74
CA LEU A 104 -4.11 8.10 -3.38
C LEU A 104 -3.59 8.97 -4.52
N ARG A 105 -3.24 10.23 -4.22
CA ARG A 105 -2.86 11.23 -5.21
C ARG A 105 -1.46 11.78 -4.96
N ASP A 106 -0.82 12.25 -6.02
CA ASP A 106 0.36 13.11 -5.90
C ASP A 106 -0.05 14.55 -5.52
N PRO A 107 0.92 15.43 -5.17
CA PRO A 107 0.66 16.83 -4.86
C PRO A 107 0.00 17.63 -6.01
N GLU A 108 0.12 17.16 -7.25
CA GLU A 108 -0.52 17.72 -8.44
C GLU A 108 -1.98 17.24 -8.61
N GLY A 109 -2.46 16.33 -7.75
CA GLY A 109 -3.82 15.80 -7.73
C GLY A 109 -4.05 14.59 -8.65
N VAL A 110 -3.00 14.06 -9.29
CA VAL A 110 -3.07 12.88 -10.16
C VAL A 110 -3.30 11.64 -9.30
N CYS A 111 -4.35 10.88 -9.61
CA CYS A 111 -4.62 9.60 -8.95
C CYS A 111 -3.56 8.57 -9.36
N LEU A 112 -2.73 8.15 -8.39
CA LEU A 112 -1.67 7.15 -8.59
C LEU A 112 -2.16 5.73 -8.29
N ALA A 113 -2.97 5.57 -7.24
CA ALA A 113 -3.45 4.27 -6.79
C ALA A 113 -4.82 4.38 -6.12
N VAL A 114 -5.51 3.23 -6.02
CA VAL A 114 -6.73 3.09 -5.21
C VAL A 114 -6.43 2.07 -4.10
N LEU A 115 -6.39 2.55 -2.87
CA LEU A 115 -6.25 1.71 -1.68
C LEU A 115 -7.62 1.17 -1.28
N HIS A 116 -7.74 -0.14 -1.11
CA HIS A 116 -8.90 -0.73 -0.46
C HIS A 116 -8.59 -0.85 1.03
N VAL A 117 -9.29 -0.07 1.85
CA VAL A 117 -9.02 0.01 3.29
C VAL A 117 -9.31 -1.36 3.92
N GLN A 118 -8.34 -1.95 4.59
CA GLN A 118 -8.54 -3.20 5.33
C GLN A 118 -8.77 -2.94 6.82
N ASP A 119 -8.01 -1.99 7.38
CA ASP A 119 -8.01 -1.68 8.80
C ASP A 119 -7.76 -0.17 8.99
N ILE A 120 -8.26 0.38 10.09
CA ILE A 120 -8.07 1.77 10.53
C ILE A 120 -7.89 1.74 12.04
N TRP A 121 -6.73 2.19 12.53
CA TRP A 121 -6.39 2.11 13.95
C TRP A 121 -5.63 3.35 14.44
N ARG A 122 -5.49 3.45 15.75
CA ARG A 122 -4.73 4.49 16.47
C ARG A 122 -3.74 3.83 17.41
#